data_AF-A0A843IT79-F1
#
_entry.id   AF-A0A843IT79-F1
#
_cell.length_a   1.000
_cell.length_b   1.000
_cell.length_c   1.000
_cell.angle_alpha   90.00
_cell.angle_beta   90.00
_cell.angle_gamma   90.00
#
_symmetry.space_group_name_H-M   'P 1'
#
loop_
_entity.id
_entity.type
_entity.pdbx_description
1 polymer ?
#
loop_
_entity_poly.entity_id
_entity_poly.type
_entity_poly.pdbx_seq_one_letter_code
_entity_poly.pdbx_strand_id
1 'polypeptide(L)'
;MFEEIRPYFCERYGNPSSIHEMGSEAAAGMRTARENVAKALNCYPSEITFTSGGTESDNIALLGVVGKRGRDRIVTSAIEHSAIIETCDHARRMGFKASIVPVDREGFIDMSALDSAMGDD
;
A
#
# COMPACT_ATOMS: atom_id res chain seq x y z
N MET A 1 -9.05 16.96 -13.33
CA MET A 1 -8.33 15.67 -13.49
C MET A 1 -8.05 15.37 -14.96
N PHE A 2 -9.07 15.20 -15.81
CA PHE A 2 -8.84 14.84 -17.23
C PHE A 2 -7.87 15.79 -17.97
N GLU A 3 -8.06 17.11 -17.82
CA GLU A 3 -7.18 18.12 -18.43
C GLU A 3 -5.72 18.01 -17.98
N GLU A 4 -5.47 17.58 -16.74
CA GLU A 4 -4.11 17.41 -16.20
C GLU A 4 -3.43 16.15 -16.73
N ILE A 5 -4.19 15.08 -16.97
CA ILE A 5 -3.65 13.82 -17.46
C ILE A 5 -3.51 13.81 -18.99
N ARG A 6 -4.36 14.55 -19.72
CA ARG A 6 -4.39 14.56 -21.19
C ARG A 6 -3.02 14.80 -21.83
N PRO A 7 -2.19 15.76 -21.39
CA PRO A 7 -0.87 15.99 -21.99
C PRO A 7 0.01 14.74 -21.99
N TYR A 8 -0.07 13.88 -20.97
CA TYR A 8 0.73 12.65 -20.88
C TYR A 8 0.23 11.53 -21.81
N PHE A 9 -0.94 11.67 -22.42
CA PHE A 9 -1.45 10.76 -23.45
C PHE A 9 -1.16 11.21 -24.88
N CYS A 10 -0.87 12.50 -25.11
CA CYS A 10 -0.79 13.08 -26.46
C CYS A 10 0.52 13.82 -26.76
N GLU A 11 1.09 14.51 -25.77
CA GLU A 11 2.19 15.48 -25.97
C GLU A 11 3.46 15.05 -25.20
N ARG A 12 3.29 14.61 -23.95
CA ARG A 12 4.34 14.26 -22.98
C ARG A 12 4.34 12.76 -22.64
N TYR A 13 4.15 11.92 -23.64
CA TYR A 13 3.99 10.46 -23.52
C TYR A 13 5.32 9.70 -23.40
N GLY A 14 6.43 10.40 -23.11
CA GLY A 14 7.75 9.79 -23.02
C GLY A 14 7.85 8.77 -21.89
N ASN A 15 8.80 7.83 -22.04
CA ASN A 15 9.13 6.91 -20.96
C ASN A 15 9.89 7.67 -19.86
N PRO A 16 9.40 7.75 -18.60
CA PRO A 16 10.05 8.48 -17.52
C PRO A 16 11.42 7.93 -17.10
N SER A 17 11.80 6.74 -17.57
CA SER A 17 13.14 6.17 -17.38
C SER A 17 14.15 6.59 -18.46
N SER A 18 13.72 7.25 -19.53
CA SER A 18 14.59 7.68 -20.62
C SER A 18 15.20 9.05 -20.35
N ILE A 19 16.47 9.22 -20.76
CA ILE A 19 17.25 10.46 -20.53
C ILE A 19 16.96 11.59 -21.52
N HIS A 20 16.29 11.31 -22.64
CA HIS A 20 15.95 12.33 -23.62
C HIS A 20 14.86 13.29 -23.09
N GLU A 21 14.70 14.43 -23.74
CA GLU A 21 13.81 15.53 -23.33
C GLU A 21 12.40 15.04 -22.95
N MET A 22 11.72 14.35 -23.86
CA MET A 22 10.37 13.83 -23.60
C MET A 22 10.27 12.86 -22.40
N GLY A 23 11.34 12.09 -22.12
CA GLY A 23 11.39 11.21 -20.96
C GLY A 23 11.60 12.00 -19.66
N SER A 24 12.45 13.03 -19.71
CA SER A 24 12.66 13.96 -18.59
C SER A 24 11.40 14.75 -18.23
N GLU A 25 10.59 15.14 -19.22
CA GLU A 25 9.30 15.78 -19.02
C GLU A 25 8.29 14.85 -18.34
N ALA A 26 8.15 13.60 -18.82
CA ALA A 26 7.29 12.61 -18.19
C ALA A 26 7.73 12.30 -16.74
N ALA A 27 9.03 12.19 -16.51
CA ALA A 27 9.60 12.01 -15.17
C ALA A 27 9.32 13.20 -14.24
N ALA A 28 9.34 14.43 -14.76
CA ALA A 28 8.97 15.62 -14.01
C ALA A 28 7.50 15.57 -13.56
N GLY A 29 6.59 15.18 -14.47
CA GLY A 29 5.18 14.98 -14.13
C GLY A 29 4.98 13.98 -12.99
N MET A 30 5.66 12.84 -13.06
CA MET A 30 5.60 11.81 -12.01
C MET A 30 6.18 12.31 -10.67
N ARG A 31 7.25 13.12 -10.68
CA ARG A 31 7.80 13.74 -9.47
C ARG A 31 6.80 14.70 -8.82
N THR A 32 6.20 15.60 -9.60
CA THR A 32 5.19 16.54 -9.10
C THR A 32 3.97 15.81 -8.53
N ALA A 33 3.50 14.75 -9.20
CA ALA A 33 2.42 13.91 -8.67
C ALA A 33 2.80 13.28 -7.31
N ARG A 34 4.02 12.77 -7.18
CA ARG A 34 4.54 12.18 -5.93
C ARG A 34 4.62 13.22 -4.81
N GLU A 35 5.12 14.41 -5.10
CA GLU A 35 5.20 15.53 -4.14
C GLU A 35 3.81 15.96 -3.66
N ASN A 36 2.83 16.03 -4.56
CA ASN A 36 1.46 16.40 -4.21
C ASN A 36 0.81 15.36 -3.27
N VAL A 37 0.96 14.06 -3.57
CA VAL A 37 0.46 12.98 -2.71
C VAL A 37 1.16 13.00 -1.35
N ALA A 38 2.49 13.12 -1.34
CA ALA A 38 3.26 13.17 -0.11
C ALA A 38 2.86 14.35 0.79
N LYS A 39 2.63 15.54 0.19
CA LYS A 39 2.12 16.71 0.91
C LYS A 39 0.74 16.47 1.51
N ALA A 40 -0.16 15.82 0.77
CA ALA A 40 -1.51 15.50 1.26
C ALA A 40 -1.48 14.51 2.44
N LEU A 41 -0.50 13.59 2.46
CA LEU A 41 -0.33 12.58 3.50
C LEU A 41 0.64 13.00 4.61
N ASN A 42 1.22 14.20 4.53
CA ASN A 42 2.23 14.72 5.46
C ASN A 42 3.45 13.78 5.62
N CYS A 43 3.99 13.29 4.51
CA CYS A 43 5.15 12.40 4.47
C CYS A 43 6.20 12.88 3.45
N TYR A 44 7.36 12.23 3.39
CA TYR A 44 8.36 12.52 2.37
C TYR A 44 7.98 11.92 1.01
N PRO A 45 8.34 12.57 -0.12
CA PRO A 45 8.11 11.98 -1.44
C PRO A 45 8.74 10.60 -1.62
N SER A 46 9.88 10.34 -0.96
CA SER A 46 10.55 9.02 -0.98
C SER A 46 9.78 7.90 -0.30
N GLU A 47 8.75 8.22 0.49
CA GLU A 47 7.89 7.24 1.17
C GLU A 47 6.68 6.84 0.31
N ILE A 48 6.44 7.53 -0.81
CA ILE A 48 5.35 7.21 -1.74
C ILE A 48 5.84 6.21 -2.77
N THR A 49 5.11 5.09 -2.91
CA THR A 49 5.24 4.16 -4.04
C THR A 49 3.92 4.16 -4.82
N PHE A 50 3.98 4.36 -6.13
CA PHE A 50 2.79 4.23 -6.99
C PHE A 50 2.62 2.78 -7.41
N THR A 51 1.42 2.26 -7.25
CA THR A 51 0.97 0.92 -7.65
C THR A 51 -0.23 1.06 -8.59
N SER A 52 -0.74 -0.05 -9.11
CA SER A 52 -1.95 -0.07 -9.94
C SER A 52 -3.23 0.14 -9.14
N GLY A 53 -3.20 0.09 -7.81
CA GLY A 53 -4.37 0.30 -6.95
C GLY A 53 -4.25 -0.30 -5.55
N GLY A 54 -5.35 -0.23 -4.79
CA GLY A 54 -5.41 -0.67 -3.38
C GLY A 54 -5.01 -2.13 -3.18
N THR A 55 -5.55 -3.05 -4.00
CA THR A 55 -5.22 -4.49 -3.89
C THR A 55 -3.74 -4.79 -4.04
N GLU A 56 -3.04 -4.14 -4.99
CA GLU A 56 -1.60 -4.31 -5.15
C GLU A 56 -0.84 -3.70 -3.97
N SER A 57 -1.22 -2.49 -3.54
CA SER A 57 -0.61 -1.82 -2.37
C SER A 57 -0.73 -2.66 -1.09
N ASP A 58 -1.91 -3.22 -0.82
CA ASP A 58 -2.18 -4.07 0.35
C ASP A 58 -1.31 -5.33 0.33
N ASN A 59 -1.20 -5.97 -0.84
CA ASN A 59 -0.35 -7.15 -1.02
C ASN A 59 1.13 -6.81 -0.80
N ILE A 60 1.62 -5.69 -1.36
CA ILE A 60 3.01 -5.24 -1.15
C ILE A 60 3.25 -4.94 0.33
N ALA A 61 2.31 -4.27 1.01
CA ALA A 61 2.45 -3.91 2.42
C ALA A 61 2.51 -5.13 3.34
N LEU A 62 1.73 -6.18 3.07
CA LEU A 62 1.70 -7.41 3.88
C LEU A 62 2.76 -8.43 3.47
N LEU A 63 2.74 -8.86 2.21
CA LEU A 63 3.64 -9.92 1.73
C LEU A 63 5.07 -9.41 1.52
N GLY A 64 5.25 -8.11 1.27
CA GLY A 64 6.57 -7.50 1.14
C GLY A 64 7.36 -7.42 2.44
N VAL A 65 6.70 -7.59 3.60
CA VAL A 65 7.33 -7.51 4.93
C VAL A 65 7.30 -8.83 5.70
N VAL A 66 6.30 -9.69 5.49
CA VAL A 66 6.20 -10.98 6.17
C VAL A 66 7.41 -11.87 5.82
N GLY A 67 7.94 -12.58 6.81
CA GLY A 67 9.16 -13.39 6.71
C GLY A 67 10.46 -12.58 6.78
N LYS A 68 10.43 -11.24 6.71
CA LYS A 68 11.65 -10.41 6.85
C LYS A 68 11.92 -10.10 8.31
N ARG A 69 13.20 -10.13 8.70
CA ARG A 69 13.68 -9.74 10.05
C ARG A 69 12.92 -10.42 11.19
N GLY A 70 12.54 -11.69 11.01
CA GLY A 70 11.82 -12.47 12.02
C GLY A 70 10.32 -12.16 12.14
N ARG A 71 9.75 -11.29 11.30
CA ARG A 71 8.31 -10.99 11.29
C ARG A 71 7.53 -12.16 10.72
N ASP A 72 6.96 -13.00 11.56
CA ASP A 72 6.20 -14.19 11.17
C ASP A 72 4.68 -14.03 11.35
N ARG A 73 4.23 -12.89 11.90
CA ARG A 73 2.84 -12.61 12.28
C ARG A 73 2.28 -11.38 11.58
N ILE A 74 1.01 -11.50 11.17
CA ILE A 74 0.14 -10.42 10.72
C ILE A 74 -1.02 -10.32 11.70
N VAL A 75 -1.39 -9.09 12.10
CA VAL A 75 -2.59 -8.82 12.90
C VAL A 75 -3.44 -7.83 12.12
N THR A 76 -4.73 -8.15 11.95
CA THR A 76 -5.67 -7.35 11.17
C THR A 76 -7.09 -7.43 11.74
N SER A 77 -8.04 -6.61 11.25
CA SER A 77 -9.42 -6.60 11.74
C SER A 77 -10.34 -7.52 10.92
N ALA A 78 -11.48 -7.91 11.50
CA ALA A 78 -12.49 -8.73 10.83
C ALA A 78 -13.30 -7.98 9.75
N ILE A 79 -13.13 -6.66 9.63
CA ILE A 79 -13.93 -5.80 8.74
C ILE A 79 -13.11 -5.22 7.57
N GLU A 80 -11.88 -5.69 7.37
CA GLU A 80 -11.06 -5.24 6.25
C GLU A 80 -11.64 -5.64 4.90
N HIS A 81 -11.24 -4.91 3.86
CA HIS A 81 -11.55 -5.25 2.48
C HIS A 81 -10.98 -6.64 2.11
N SER A 82 -11.59 -7.31 1.12
CA SER A 82 -11.18 -8.68 0.71
C SER A 82 -9.71 -8.77 0.31
N ALA A 83 -9.13 -7.68 -0.24
CA ALA A 83 -7.71 -7.60 -0.56
C ALA A 83 -6.79 -7.88 0.65
N ILE A 84 -7.17 -7.48 1.86
CA ILE A 84 -6.41 -7.76 3.08
C ILE A 84 -6.71 -9.19 3.58
N ILE A 85 -7.99 -9.56 3.65
CA ILE A 85 -8.41 -10.87 4.18
C ILE A 85 -7.84 -12.02 3.34
N GLU A 86 -7.96 -11.94 2.01
CA GLU A 86 -7.43 -12.95 1.10
C GLU A 86 -5.90 -13.02 1.15
N THR A 87 -5.24 -11.88 1.33
CA THR A 87 -3.78 -11.82 1.51
C THR A 87 -3.34 -12.49 2.82
N CYS A 88 -4.09 -12.29 3.91
CA CYS A 88 -3.84 -12.98 5.18
C CYS A 88 -4.04 -14.50 5.05
N ASP A 89 -5.08 -14.94 4.35
CA ASP A 89 -5.30 -16.38 4.08
C ASP A 89 -4.22 -16.97 3.17
N HIS A 90 -3.71 -16.19 2.22
CA HIS A 90 -2.53 -16.57 1.46
C HIS A 90 -1.30 -16.71 2.36
N ALA A 91 -1.02 -15.74 3.22
CA ALA A 91 0.10 -15.80 4.17
C ALA A 91 0.01 -17.01 5.12
N ARG A 92 -1.19 -17.35 5.60
CA ARG A 92 -1.45 -18.58 6.37
C ARG A 92 -1.07 -19.85 5.59
N ARG A 93 -1.46 -19.94 4.32
CA ARG A 93 -1.07 -21.06 3.44
C ARG A 93 0.44 -21.15 3.21
N MET A 94 1.15 -20.04 3.30
CA MET A 94 2.62 -20.00 3.25
C MET A 94 3.28 -20.36 4.59
N GLY A 95 2.52 -20.59 5.65
CA GLY A 95 3.02 -20.96 6.98
C GLY A 95 3.23 -19.80 7.94
N PHE A 96 2.81 -18.58 7.59
CA PHE A 96 2.84 -17.43 8.50
C PHE A 96 1.61 -17.39 9.41
N LYS A 97 1.72 -16.71 10.54
CA LYS A 97 0.61 -16.48 11.47
C LYS A 97 -0.16 -15.26 11.00
N ALA A 98 -1.49 -15.37 10.90
CA ALA A 98 -2.34 -14.20 10.73
C ALA A 98 -3.50 -14.27 11.73
N SER A 99 -3.67 -13.21 12.53
CA SER A 99 -4.72 -13.07 13.52
C SER A 99 -5.75 -12.05 13.04
N ILE A 100 -7.03 -12.44 13.07
CA ILE A 100 -8.16 -11.57 12.72
C ILE A 100 -8.85 -11.16 14.01
N VAL A 101 -8.77 -9.88 14.35
CA VAL A 101 -9.33 -9.30 15.57
C VAL A 101 -10.82 -8.97 15.33
N PRO A 102 -11.73 -9.43 16.21
CA PRO A 102 -13.15 -9.14 16.07
C PRO A 102 -13.44 -7.65 16.31
N VAL A 103 -14.62 -7.24 15.86
CA VAL A 103 -15.18 -5.92 16.14
C VAL A 103 -16.49 -6.05 16.91
N ASP A 104 -16.89 -5.00 17.60
CA ASP A 104 -18.19 -4.90 18.23
C ASP A 104 -19.31 -4.60 17.21
N ARG A 105 -20.53 -4.35 17.71
CA ARG A 105 -21.72 -4.09 16.88
C ARG A 105 -21.66 -2.75 16.14
N GLU A 106 -20.82 -1.82 16.58
CA GLU A 106 -20.62 -0.51 15.94
C GLU A 106 -19.41 -0.53 14.99
N GLY A 107 -18.68 -1.65 14.93
CA GLY A 107 -17.52 -1.83 14.07
C GLY A 107 -16.20 -1.39 14.71
N PHE A 108 -16.18 -1.12 16.02
CA PHE A 108 -14.93 -0.82 16.72
C PHE A 108 -14.17 -2.09 17.06
N ILE A 109 -12.84 -2.02 16.93
CA ILE A 109 -11.93 -3.14 17.24
C ILE A 109 -12.03 -3.47 18.73
N ASP A 110 -12.16 -4.77 19.04
CA ASP A 110 -12.01 -5.25 20.40
C ASP A 110 -10.54 -5.09 20.84
N MET A 111 -10.29 -4.04 21.64
CA MET A 111 -8.94 -3.71 22.12
C MET A 111 -8.32 -4.82 22.98
N SER A 112 -9.12 -5.61 23.69
CA SER A 112 -8.61 -6.72 24.49
C SER A 112 -8.14 -7.90 23.63
N ALA A 113 -8.87 -8.17 22.54
CA ALA A 113 -8.48 -9.16 21.55
C ALA A 113 -7.28 -8.69 20.72
N LEU A 114 -7.17 -7.39 20.43
CA LEU A 114 -6.01 -6.80 19.76
C LEU A 114 -4.74 -6.97 20.60
N ASP A 115 -4.78 -6.61 21.88
CA ASP A 115 -3.65 -6.73 22.81
C ASP A 115 -3.15 -8.18 22.90
N SER A 116 -4.10 -9.12 23.05
CA SER A 116 -3.80 -10.56 23.04
C SER A 116 -3.20 -11.06 21.72
N ALA A 117 -3.52 -10.42 20.59
CA ALA A 117 -3.05 -10.83 19.27
C ALA A 117 -1.65 -10.30 18.93
N MET A 118 -1.21 -9.19 19.54
CA MET A 118 0.10 -8.58 19.26
C MET A 118 1.28 -9.42 19.75
N GLY A 119 1.14 -10.20 20.83
CA GLY A 119 2.25 -10.95 21.43
C GLY A 119 3.12 -10.10 22.35
N ASP A 120 4.15 -10.72 22.94
CA ASP A 120 5.04 -10.10 23.95
C ASP A 120 6.37 -9.59 23.34
N ASP A 121 6.51 -9.72 22.02
CA ASP A 121 7.67 -9.35 21.18
C ASP A 121 7.60 -7.91 20.65
#